data_AF-A0A497H774-F1
#
_entry.id   AF-A0A497H774-F1
#
_cell.length_a   1.000
_cell.length_b   1.000
_cell.length_c   1.000
_cell.angle_alpha   90.00
_cell.angle_beta   90.00
_cell.angle_gamma   90.00
#
_symmetry.space_group_name_H-M   'P 1'
#
loop_
_entity.id
_entity.type
_entity.pdbx_description
1 polymer ?
#
loop_
_entity_poly.entity_id
_entity_poly.type
_entity_poly.pdbx_seq_one_letter_code
_entity_poly.pdbx_strand_id
1 'polypeptide(L)'
;MARLNKTRNIIRELTDSPLIEKISFLLPFVVLLIDIVILEHAVRIREGYIIVLTTLLFVLSTVEIVVVLDEIHRHYQKNNFERKLTIKLDDFIIKRRKRSVKNTVEDFIREYPEYNSYRNEVYHIACQIMETHKEEKYRGRK
;
A
#
# COMPACT_ATOMS: atom_id res chain seq x y z
N MET A 1 -12.63 -10.35 -23.12
CA MET A 1 -13.01 -9.72 -21.84
C MET A 1 -12.09 -10.19 -20.70
N ALA A 2 -10.89 -9.62 -20.58
CA ALA A 2 -9.92 -9.99 -19.52
C ALA A 2 -9.19 -8.77 -18.91
N ARG A 3 -9.50 -7.55 -19.35
CA ARG A 3 -8.81 -6.31 -18.94
C ARG A 3 -9.47 -5.55 -17.77
N LEU A 4 -10.72 -5.87 -17.41
CA LEU A 4 -11.45 -5.17 -16.33
C LEU A 4 -11.24 -5.73 -14.91
N ASN A 5 -10.70 -6.94 -14.76
CA ASN A 5 -10.44 -7.49 -13.41
C ASN A 5 -9.14 -6.95 -12.78
N LYS A 6 -8.23 -6.39 -13.58
CA LYS A 6 -6.96 -5.84 -13.08
C LYS A 6 -7.16 -4.45 -12.44
N THR A 7 -8.00 -3.61 -13.04
CA THR A 7 -8.36 -2.28 -12.49
C THR A 7 -9.14 -2.39 -11.19
N ARG A 8 -9.96 -3.43 -11.04
CA ARG A 8 -10.76 -3.67 -9.84
C ARG A 8 -9.90 -4.01 -8.61
N ASN A 9 -8.80 -4.75 -8.82
CA ASN A 9 -7.84 -5.02 -7.75
C ASN A 9 -7.02 -3.79 -7.37
N ILE A 10 -6.67 -2.93 -8.33
CA ILE A 10 -5.98 -1.66 -8.08
C ILE A 10 -6.90 -0.70 -7.28
N ILE A 11 -8.19 -0.60 -7.65
CA ILE A 11 -9.16 0.21 -6.91
C ILE A 11 -9.37 -0.34 -5.50
N ARG A 12 -9.39 -1.67 -5.33
CA ARG A 12 -9.53 -2.29 -4.01
C ARG A 12 -8.28 -2.09 -3.14
N GLU A 13 -7.10 -2.09 -3.73
CA GLU A 13 -5.84 -1.69 -3.05
C GLU A 13 -5.82 -0.21 -2.67
N LEU A 14 -6.37 0.69 -3.49
CA LEU A 14 -6.57 2.09 -3.09
C LEU A 14 -7.60 2.22 -1.97
N THR A 15 -8.58 1.31 -1.88
CA THR A 15 -9.67 1.40 -0.88
C THR A 15 -9.23 1.02 0.54
N ASP A 16 -8.19 0.20 0.72
CA ASP A 16 -7.75 -0.28 2.05
C ASP A 16 -6.84 0.71 2.84
N SER A 17 -6.43 1.86 2.27
CA SER A 17 -5.75 2.91 3.05
C SER A 17 -6.73 3.67 3.96
N PRO A 18 -6.35 4.00 5.21
CA PRO A 18 -7.21 4.72 6.17
C PRO A 18 -7.72 6.03 5.58
N LEU A 19 -8.99 6.35 5.83
CA LEU A 19 -9.69 7.51 5.23
C LEU A 19 -8.97 8.86 5.47
N ILE A 20 -8.18 8.96 6.54
CA ILE A 20 -7.43 10.16 6.90
C ILE A 20 -6.24 10.40 5.97
N GLU A 21 -5.53 9.33 5.57
CA GLU A 21 -4.46 9.42 4.57
C GLU A 21 -5.04 9.93 3.24
N LYS A 22 -6.16 9.35 2.78
CA LYS A 22 -6.85 9.73 1.53
C LYS A 22 -7.26 11.19 1.45
N ILE A 23 -7.66 11.79 2.58
CA ILE A 23 -8.02 13.21 2.63
C ILE A 23 -6.77 14.08 2.55
N SER A 24 -5.67 13.69 3.19
CA SER A 24 -4.38 14.37 3.05
C SER A 24 -3.87 14.33 1.61
N PHE A 25 -4.19 13.30 0.84
CA PHE A 25 -3.87 13.21 -0.58
C PHE A 25 -4.67 14.20 -1.44
N LEU A 26 -5.94 14.46 -1.12
CA LEU A 26 -6.81 15.28 -1.97
C LEU A 26 -6.39 16.75 -1.98
N LEU A 27 -5.89 17.25 -0.85
CA LEU A 27 -5.59 18.67 -0.65
C LEU A 27 -4.50 19.20 -1.59
N PRO A 28 -3.32 18.55 -1.73
CA PRO A 28 -2.30 18.96 -2.70
C PRO A 28 -2.80 19.05 -4.14
N PHE A 29 -3.68 18.12 -4.57
CA PHE A 29 -4.27 18.17 -5.93
C PHE A 29 -5.27 19.32 -6.10
N VAL A 30 -6.06 19.62 -5.07
CA VAL A 30 -6.99 20.76 -5.10
C VAL A 30 -6.21 22.07 -5.17
N VAL A 31 -5.15 22.21 -4.38
CA VAL A 31 -4.25 23.38 -4.42
C VAL A 31 -3.62 23.52 -5.81
N LEU A 32 -3.09 22.43 -6.39
CA LEU A 32 -2.53 22.45 -7.73
C LEU A 32 -3.54 22.92 -8.80
N LEU A 33 -4.79 22.46 -8.72
CA LEU A 33 -5.85 22.92 -9.64
C LEU A 33 -6.13 24.41 -9.51
N ILE A 34 -6.17 24.92 -8.28
CA ILE A 34 -6.34 26.35 -8.02
C ILE A 34 -5.15 27.13 -8.57
N ASP A 35 -3.92 26.68 -8.31
CA ASP A 35 -2.70 27.32 -8.79
C ASP A 35 -2.67 27.41 -10.32
N ILE A 36 -3.09 26.36 -11.04
CA ILE A 36 -3.19 26.37 -12.51
C ILE A 36 -4.14 27.47 -13.00
N VAL A 37 -5.31 27.59 -12.38
CA VAL A 37 -6.30 28.62 -12.75
C VAL A 37 -5.75 30.03 -12.47
N ILE A 38 -5.11 30.24 -11.32
CA ILE A 38 -4.54 31.54 -10.98
C ILE A 38 -3.37 31.87 -11.93
N LEU A 39 -2.52 30.90 -12.25
CA LEU A 39 -1.39 31.09 -13.17
C LEU A 39 -1.89 31.44 -14.58
N GLU A 40 -2.91 30.74 -15.09
CA GLU A 40 -3.52 31.06 -16.39
C GLU A 40 -4.07 32.49 -16.40
N HIS A 41 -4.76 32.87 -15.33
CA HIS A 41 -5.31 34.22 -15.18
C HIS A 41 -4.22 35.30 -15.09
N ALA A 42 -3.18 35.06 -14.28
CA ALA A 42 -2.07 35.98 -14.08
C ALA A 42 -1.27 36.21 -15.38
N VAL A 43 -1.06 35.16 -16.18
CA VAL A 43 -0.43 35.26 -17.50
C VAL A 43 -1.29 36.09 -18.46
N ARG A 44 -2.63 35.96 -18.39
CA ARG A 44 -3.56 36.73 -19.23
C ARG A 44 -3.53 38.22 -18.92
N ILE A 45 -3.42 38.60 -17.64
CA ILE A 45 -3.36 40.02 -17.21
C ILE A 45 -1.93 40.60 -17.32
N ARG A 46 -0.90 39.75 -17.54
CA ARG A 46 0.52 40.11 -17.63
C ARG A 46 1.08 40.77 -16.36
N GLU A 47 0.53 40.43 -15.20
CA GLU A 47 1.05 40.90 -13.91
C GLU A 47 2.24 40.06 -13.46
N GLY A 48 3.45 40.52 -13.79
CA GLY A 48 4.69 39.79 -13.53
C GLY A 48 4.87 39.38 -12.06
N TYR A 49 4.47 40.20 -11.11
CA TYR A 49 4.60 39.88 -9.67
C TYR A 49 3.70 38.69 -9.27
N ILE A 50 2.45 38.68 -9.74
CA ILE A 50 1.52 37.58 -9.48
C ILE A 50 2.03 36.30 -10.14
N ILE A 51 2.51 36.38 -11.38
CA ILE A 51 3.09 35.23 -12.10
C ILE A 51 4.25 34.62 -11.32
N VAL A 52 5.17 35.43 -10.79
CA VAL A 52 6.32 34.92 -10.01
C VAL A 52 5.85 34.23 -8.73
N LEU A 53 4.96 34.85 -7.95
CA LEU A 53 4.45 34.27 -6.71
C LEU A 53 3.67 32.97 -6.94
N THR A 54 2.81 32.94 -7.95
CA THR A 54 1.98 31.78 -8.29
C THR A 54 2.81 30.64 -8.87
N THR A 55 3.86 30.95 -9.63
CA THR A 55 4.83 29.94 -10.07
C THR A 55 5.55 29.31 -8.87
N LEU A 56 5.92 30.11 -7.88
CA LEU A 56 6.56 29.60 -6.66
C LEU A 56 5.60 28.71 -5.85
N LEU A 57 4.33 29.11 -5.70
CA LEU A 57 3.29 28.29 -5.07
C LEU A 57 3.08 26.97 -5.81
N PHE A 58 3.00 27.03 -7.14
CA PHE A 58 2.87 25.84 -7.98
C PHE A 58 4.02 24.86 -7.75
N VAL A 59 5.26 25.35 -7.67
CA VAL A 59 6.42 24.49 -7.37
C VAL A 59 6.28 23.84 -5.98
N LEU A 60 5.91 24.60 -4.95
CA LEU A 60 5.70 24.05 -3.61
C LEU A 60 4.61 22.97 -3.60
N SER A 61 3.49 23.20 -4.29
CA SER A 61 2.41 22.23 -4.45
C SER A 61 2.90 20.96 -5.16
N THR A 62 3.71 21.07 -6.21
CA THR A 62 4.26 19.88 -6.89
C THR A 62 5.19 19.07 -6.00
N VAL A 63 6.01 19.73 -5.16
CA VAL A 63 6.90 19.05 -4.20
C VAL A 63 6.07 18.28 -3.17
N GLU A 64 4.99 18.89 -2.66
CA GLU A 64 4.09 18.23 -1.73
C GLU A 64 3.50 16.95 -2.34
N ILE A 65 3.02 17.00 -3.58
CA ILE A 65 2.52 15.83 -4.31
C ILE A 65 3.60 14.74 -4.42
N VAL A 66 4.86 15.10 -4.71
CA VAL A 66 5.95 14.12 -4.82
C VAL A 66 6.23 13.43 -3.49
N VAL A 67 6.32 14.17 -2.38
CA VAL A 67 6.54 13.62 -1.04
C VAL A 67 5.42 12.65 -0.66
N VAL A 68 4.19 13.08 -0.92
CA VAL A 68 2.96 12.36 -0.65
C VAL A 68 2.90 11.06 -1.50
N LEU A 69 3.29 11.10 -2.78
CA LEU A 69 3.41 9.92 -3.63
C LEU A 69 4.50 8.93 -3.15
N ASP A 70 5.63 9.43 -2.66
CA ASP A 70 6.71 8.60 -2.11
C ASP A 70 6.26 7.86 -0.84
N GLU A 71 5.46 8.53 0.00
CA GLU A 71 4.83 7.91 1.16
C GLU A 71 3.87 6.77 0.78
N ILE A 72 3.03 6.96 -0.26
CA ILE A 72 2.22 5.85 -0.82
C ILE A 72 3.12 4.72 -1.28
N HIS A 73 4.17 5.01 -2.03
CA HIS A 73 5.01 3.96 -2.59
C HIS A 73 5.62 3.10 -1.48
N ARG A 74 6.10 3.72 -0.40
CA ARG A 74 6.59 3.02 0.79
C ARG A 74 5.51 2.18 1.46
N HIS A 75 4.32 2.74 1.68
CA HIS A 75 3.20 2.00 2.28
C HIS A 75 2.74 0.82 1.42
N TYR A 76 2.66 1.02 0.10
CA TYR A 76 2.27 0.00 -0.86
C TYR A 76 3.30 -1.14 -0.92
N GLN A 77 4.58 -0.83 -0.98
CA GLN A 77 5.64 -1.85 -0.98
C GLN A 77 5.61 -2.72 0.28
N LYS A 78 5.45 -2.08 1.46
CA LYS A 78 5.35 -2.79 2.73
C LYS A 78 4.13 -3.71 2.79
N ASN A 79 2.95 -3.18 2.46
CA ASN A 79 1.71 -3.97 2.49
C ASN A 79 1.67 -5.07 1.42
N ASN A 80 2.25 -4.85 0.24
CA ASN A 80 2.23 -5.84 -0.84
C ASN A 80 3.21 -6.99 -0.58
N PHE A 81 4.37 -6.70 0.04
CA PHE A 81 5.28 -7.74 0.51
C PHE A 81 4.62 -8.61 1.59
N GLU A 82 4.06 -7.99 2.63
CA GLU A 82 3.37 -8.71 3.70
C GLU A 82 2.18 -9.51 3.17
N ARG A 83 1.33 -8.91 2.32
CA ARG A 83 0.18 -9.60 1.71
C ARG A 83 0.61 -10.81 0.87
N LYS A 84 1.64 -10.65 0.03
CA LYS A 84 2.17 -11.74 -0.79
C LYS A 84 2.78 -12.84 0.06
N LEU A 85 3.50 -12.47 1.11
CA LEU A 85 4.08 -13.40 2.08
C LEU A 85 2.97 -14.18 2.80
N THR A 86 1.95 -13.49 3.33
CA THR A 86 0.80 -14.09 4.02
C THR A 86 0.09 -15.11 3.14
N ILE A 87 -0.26 -14.75 1.89
CA ILE A 87 -0.93 -15.69 0.96
C ILE A 87 -0.06 -16.92 0.70
N LYS A 88 1.23 -16.72 0.41
CA LYS A 88 2.14 -17.82 0.09
C LYS A 88 2.37 -18.75 1.29
N LEU A 89 2.44 -18.16 2.49
CA LEU A 89 2.65 -18.88 3.75
C LEU A 89 1.38 -19.63 4.19
N ASP A 90 0.21 -19.03 3.96
CA ASP A 90 -1.08 -19.67 4.21
C ASP A 90 -1.28 -20.91 3.33
N ASP A 91 -1.09 -20.76 2.01
CA ASP A 91 -1.12 -21.87 1.05
C ASP A 91 -0.14 -22.99 1.46
N PHE A 92 1.06 -22.60 1.92
CA PHE A 92 2.06 -23.54 2.39
C PHE A 92 1.62 -24.31 3.64
N ILE A 93 1.03 -23.63 4.62
CA ILE A 93 0.51 -24.24 5.85
C ILE A 93 -0.64 -25.20 5.54
N ILE A 94 -1.58 -24.79 4.68
CA ILE A 94 -2.73 -25.61 4.27
C ILE A 94 -2.26 -26.88 3.55
N LYS A 95 -1.35 -26.73 2.57
CA LYS A 95 -0.83 -27.84 1.76
C LYS A 95 -0.04 -28.85 2.60
N ARG A 96 0.76 -28.38 3.55
CA ARG A 96 1.63 -29.24 4.37
C ARG A 96 0.94 -29.74 5.65
N ARG A 97 -0.23 -29.21 6.02
CA ARG A 97 -0.99 -29.50 7.27
C ARG A 97 -0.11 -29.49 8.53
N LYS A 98 0.88 -28.61 8.59
CA LYS A 98 1.82 -28.55 9.72
C LYS A 98 1.20 -27.86 10.93
N ARG A 99 1.44 -28.41 12.13
CA ARG A 99 0.90 -27.91 13.41
C ARG A 99 1.90 -27.12 14.25
N SER A 100 3.19 -27.14 13.90
CA SER A 100 4.22 -26.40 14.62
C SER A 100 4.68 -25.20 13.81
N VAL A 101 4.54 -24.00 14.39
CA VAL A 101 5.01 -22.74 13.80
C VAL A 101 6.50 -22.85 13.46
N LYS A 102 7.32 -23.36 14.38
CA LYS A 102 8.78 -23.47 14.19
C LYS A 102 9.13 -24.29 12.94
N ASN A 103 8.51 -25.45 12.78
CA ASN A 103 8.78 -26.33 11.64
C ASN A 103 8.21 -25.75 10.34
N THR A 104 7.07 -25.06 10.41
CA THR A 104 6.51 -24.34 9.26
C THR A 104 7.49 -23.27 8.76
N VAL A 105 8.03 -22.44 9.67
CA VAL A 105 8.96 -21.35 9.33
C VAL A 105 10.27 -21.90 8.78
N GLU A 106 10.85 -22.91 9.42
CA GLU A 106 12.09 -23.54 8.95
C GLU A 106 11.96 -24.16 7.57
N ASP A 107 10.87 -24.89 7.32
CA ASP A 107 10.66 -25.53 6.03
C ASP A 107 10.21 -24.54 4.94
N PHE A 108 9.49 -23.48 5.31
CA PHE A 108 9.12 -22.40 4.38
C PHE A 108 10.36 -21.63 3.91
N ILE A 109 11.28 -21.29 4.82
CA ILE A 109 12.54 -20.61 4.46
C ILE A 109 13.46 -21.52 3.64
N ARG A 110 13.43 -22.84 3.88
CA ARG A 110 14.17 -23.81 3.07
C ARG A 110 13.64 -23.90 1.64
N GLU A 111 12.33 -23.82 1.46
CA GLU A 111 11.68 -23.85 0.14
C GLU A 111 11.75 -22.50 -0.59
N TYR A 112 11.78 -21.40 0.18
CA TYR A 112 11.84 -20.02 -0.32
C TYR A 112 12.94 -19.21 0.38
N PRO A 113 14.23 -19.43 0.02
CA PRO A 113 15.36 -18.78 0.67
C PRO A 113 15.35 -17.26 0.52
N GLU A 114 14.61 -16.72 -0.46
CA GLU A 114 14.44 -15.27 -0.64
C GLU A 114 13.77 -14.58 0.57
N TYR A 115 13.08 -15.32 1.44
CA TYR A 115 12.48 -14.78 2.67
C TYR A 115 13.35 -14.96 3.92
N ASN A 116 14.57 -15.49 3.79
CA ASN A 116 15.45 -15.73 4.94
C ASN A 116 15.81 -14.44 5.70
N SER A 117 15.98 -13.32 4.99
CA SER A 117 16.21 -12.00 5.59
C SER A 117 15.01 -11.48 6.38
N TYR A 118 13.82 -12.05 6.17
CA TYR A 118 12.55 -11.67 6.80
C TYR A 118 12.02 -12.77 7.73
N ARG A 119 12.91 -13.58 8.31
CA ARG A 119 12.55 -14.75 9.13
C ARG A 119 11.65 -14.41 10.31
N ASN A 120 11.81 -13.22 10.90
CA ASN A 120 10.99 -12.78 12.02
C ASN A 120 9.55 -12.48 11.57
N GLU A 121 9.40 -11.78 10.45
CA GLU A 121 8.12 -11.47 9.83
C GLU A 121 7.38 -12.77 9.42
N VAL A 122 8.10 -13.72 8.80
CA VAL A 122 7.57 -15.05 8.47
C VAL A 122 7.06 -15.77 9.73
N TYR A 123 7.80 -15.69 10.85
CA TYR A 123 7.39 -16.30 12.11
C TYR A 123 6.11 -15.68 12.68
N HIS A 124 6.04 -14.34 12.73
CA HIS A 124 4.86 -13.64 13.24
C HIS A 124 3.60 -13.92 12.41
N ILE A 125 3.72 -13.90 11.08
CA ILE A 125 2.60 -14.20 10.18
C ILE A 125 2.19 -15.67 10.29
N ALA A 126 3.14 -16.60 10.39
CA ALA A 126 2.83 -18.02 10.61
C ALA A 126 2.04 -18.24 11.90
N CYS A 127 2.42 -17.58 13.00
CA CYS A 127 1.66 -17.61 14.25
C CYS A 127 0.22 -17.17 14.05
N GLN A 128 0.02 -16.00 13.43
CA GLN A 128 -1.32 -15.42 13.19
C GLN A 128 -2.21 -16.36 12.37
N ILE A 129 -1.71 -16.85 11.22
CA ILE A 129 -2.47 -17.76 10.34
C ILE A 129 -2.87 -19.04 11.09
N MET A 130 -1.94 -19.63 11.83
CA MET A 130 -2.19 -20.89 12.54
C MET A 130 -3.17 -20.72 13.71
N GLU A 131 -3.16 -19.55 14.36
CA GLU A 131 -4.15 -19.18 15.37
C GLU A 131 -5.54 -18.99 14.74
N THR A 132 -5.66 -18.28 13.61
CA THR A 132 -6.92 -18.12 12.87
C THR A 132 -7.50 -19.47 12.44
N HIS A 133 -6.70 -20.35 11.84
CA HIS A 133 -7.14 -21.70 11.47
C HIS A 133 -7.58 -22.56 12.66
N LYS A 134 -6.96 -22.36 13.83
CA LYS A 134 -7.35 -23.05 15.05
C LYS A 134 -8.75 -22.57 15.48
N GLU A 135 -8.97 -21.26 15.52
CA GLU A 135 -10.26 -20.65 15.90
C GLU A 135 -11.41 -21.06 14.99
N GLU A 136 -11.21 -21.04 13.67
CA GLU A 136 -12.23 -21.47 12.68
C GLU A 136 -12.63 -22.93 12.88
N LYS A 137 -11.65 -23.81 13.16
CA LYS A 137 -11.89 -25.22 13.45
C LYS A 137 -12.68 -25.45 14.75
N TYR A 138 -12.55 -24.55 15.73
CA TYR A 138 -13.36 -24.59 16.95
C TYR A 138 -14.78 -24.04 16.73
N ARG A 139 -14.96 -23.00 15.88
CA ARG A 139 -16.29 -22.48 15.54
C ARG A 139 -17.12 -23.44 14.68
N GLY A 140 -16.51 -24.15 13.73
CA GLY A 140 -17.21 -25.12 12.88
C GLY A 140 -17.59 -26.45 13.55
N ARG A 141 -17.33 -26.60 14.87
CA ARG A 141 -17.71 -27.78 15.67
C ARG A 141 -18.84 -27.52 16.67
N LYS A 142 -19.31 -26.27 16.78
CA LYS A 142 -20.55 -25.92 17.49
C LYS A 142 -21.70 -25.93 16.50
#